data_AF-A0A7V3EKT4-F1
#
_entry.id   AF-A0A7V3EKT4-F1
#
_cell.length_a   1.000
_cell.length_b   1.000
_cell.length_c   1.000
_cell.angle_alpha   90.00
_cell.angle_beta   90.00
_cell.angle_gamma   90.00
#
_symmetry.space_group_name_H-M   'P 1'
#
loop_
_entity.id
_entity.type
_entity.pdbx_description
1 polymer ?
#
loop_
_entity_poly.entity_id
_entity_poly.type
_entity_poly.pdbx_seq_one_letter_code
_entity_poly.pdbx_strand_id
1 'polypeptide(L)'
;MSAKNNAKPSTSEPKSPAQLAVQAAGKITGDLICSLQAEHKSFLRIGQLLAEVRDQKHYATLHHPDLEDYADKRLQLCRSSLYRYMKVYAWVLERHKEWLEVPLKVRIPDLYAIEGLIWAESELEKKDLSAGRKKTLEDLKQKALDGKLRKKDLKAARVATNSTEEGARRLVISTRALRKRYAESANLKAQKALPLFDEILGIMESGQETACLSILDAWVPKLHDAEFPSHNSMLA
;
A
#
# COMPACT_ATOMS: atom_id res chain seq x y z
N MET A 1 -46.20 57.99 -18.99
CA MET A 1 -44.96 57.61 -18.27
C MET A 1 -45.02 56.13 -17.94
N SER A 2 -43.89 55.47 -18.17
CA SER A 2 -43.47 54.09 -17.92
C SER A 2 -44.31 53.18 -17.01
N ALA A 3 -44.60 51.97 -17.52
CA ALA A 3 -44.07 50.71 -16.95
C ALA A 3 -44.44 49.53 -17.88
N LYS A 4 -43.52 49.10 -18.75
CA LYS A 4 -43.56 47.76 -19.34
C LYS A 4 -42.76 46.82 -18.43
N ASN A 5 -43.45 46.14 -17.52
CA ASN A 5 -42.88 44.99 -16.82
C ASN A 5 -43.00 43.76 -17.72
N ASN A 6 -41.93 43.46 -18.47
CA ASN A 6 -41.76 42.18 -19.14
C ASN A 6 -41.30 41.13 -18.11
N ALA A 7 -42.25 40.54 -17.39
CA ALA A 7 -42.01 39.27 -16.69
C ALA A 7 -42.26 38.12 -17.68
N LYS A 8 -41.17 37.57 -18.21
CA LYS A 8 -41.19 36.35 -19.03
C LYS A 8 -41.57 35.17 -18.10
N PRO A 9 -42.65 34.41 -18.36
CA PRO A 9 -42.91 33.19 -17.59
C PRO A 9 -41.89 32.14 -18.01
N SER A 10 -41.01 31.72 -17.09
CA SER A 10 -40.13 30.59 -17.29
C SER A 10 -40.94 29.30 -17.21
N THR A 11 -41.56 28.89 -18.32
CA THR A 11 -42.10 27.55 -18.49
C THR A 11 -40.92 26.59 -18.64
N SER A 12 -40.39 26.07 -17.52
CA SER A 12 -39.49 24.92 -17.57
C SER A 12 -40.33 23.71 -17.99
N GLU A 13 -40.10 23.21 -19.20
CA GLU A 13 -40.71 21.96 -19.66
C GLU A 13 -40.50 20.83 -18.63
N PRO A 14 -41.52 19.97 -18.40
CA PRO A 14 -41.38 18.85 -17.49
C PRO A 14 -40.29 17.89 -18.00
N LYS A 15 -39.33 17.57 -17.13
CA LYS A 15 -38.19 16.70 -17.46
C LYS A 15 -38.67 15.34 -17.94
N SER A 16 -38.08 14.84 -19.02
CA SER A 16 -38.40 13.51 -19.55
C SER A 16 -37.97 12.40 -18.58
N PRO A 17 -38.57 11.19 -18.65
CA PRO A 17 -38.16 10.06 -17.82
C PRO A 17 -36.66 9.73 -17.91
N ALA A 18 -36.07 9.88 -19.10
CA ALA A 18 -34.63 9.70 -19.31
C ALA A 18 -33.79 10.76 -18.59
N GLN A 19 -34.23 12.03 -18.59
CA GLN A 19 -33.55 13.11 -17.85
C GLN A 19 -33.63 12.91 -16.33
N LEU A 20 -34.78 12.43 -15.83
CA LEU A 20 -34.94 12.07 -14.43
C LEU A 20 -34.04 10.89 -14.03
N ALA A 21 -33.92 9.87 -14.88
CA ALA A 21 -33.02 8.74 -14.66
C ALA A 21 -31.54 9.15 -14.62
N VAL A 22 -31.11 10.00 -15.56
CA VAL A 22 -29.74 10.56 -15.56
C VAL A 22 -29.48 11.40 -14.31
N GLN A 23 -30.44 12.23 -13.89
CA GLN A 23 -30.32 13.03 -12.68
C GLN A 23 -30.22 12.14 -11.42
N ALA A 24 -31.02 11.08 -11.34
CA ALA A 24 -30.97 10.12 -10.24
C ALA A 24 -29.63 9.36 -10.21
N ALA A 25 -29.15 8.88 -11.37
CA ALA A 25 -27.86 8.20 -11.48
C ALA A 25 -26.69 9.13 -11.11
N GLY A 26 -26.75 10.40 -11.52
CA GLY A 26 -25.79 11.43 -11.14
C GLY A 26 -25.76 11.67 -9.63
N LYS A 27 -26.93 11.74 -8.98
CA LYS A 27 -27.02 11.87 -7.52
C LYS A 27 -26.40 10.65 -6.81
N ILE A 28 -26.80 9.43 -7.22
CA ILE A 28 -26.27 8.18 -6.64
C ILE A 28 -24.74 8.13 -6.79
N THR A 29 -24.23 8.49 -7.96
CA THR A 29 -22.78 8.51 -8.23
C THR A 29 -22.08 9.52 -7.32
N GLY A 30 -22.64 10.71 -7.13
CA GLY A 30 -22.13 11.72 -6.21
C GLY A 30 -22.09 11.22 -4.76
N ASP A 31 -23.18 10.63 -4.28
CA ASP A 31 -23.30 10.08 -2.91
C ASP A 31 -22.27 8.97 -2.67
N LEU A 32 -22.06 8.10 -3.66
CA LEU A 32 -21.03 7.05 -3.62
C LEU A 32 -19.62 7.64 -3.56
N ILE A 33 -19.31 8.64 -4.38
CA ILE A 33 -18.00 9.32 -4.36
C ILE A 33 -17.74 9.93 -2.98
N CYS A 34 -18.73 10.63 -2.40
CA CYS A 34 -18.61 11.22 -1.06
C CYS A 34 -18.37 10.16 0.01
N SER A 35 -19.08 9.03 -0.06
CA SER A 35 -18.93 7.92 0.89
C SER A 35 -17.54 7.30 0.82
N LEU A 36 -17.03 7.06 -0.40
CA LEU A 36 -15.68 6.54 -0.61
C LEU A 36 -14.60 7.51 -0.10
N GLN A 37 -14.79 8.82 -0.27
CA GLN A 37 -13.86 9.82 0.25
C GLN A 37 -13.85 9.86 1.79
N ALA A 38 -15.01 9.67 2.42
CA ALA A 38 -15.10 9.54 3.88
C ALA A 38 -14.38 8.27 4.38
N GLU A 39 -14.52 7.15 3.65
CA GLU A 39 -13.80 5.91 3.94
C GLU A 39 -12.27 6.10 3.79
N HIS A 40 -11.80 6.68 2.70
CA HIS A 40 -10.38 6.97 2.47
C HIS A 40 -9.79 7.85 3.58
N LYS A 41 -10.53 8.88 3.99
CA LYS A 41 -10.15 9.75 5.11
C LYS A 41 -10.10 8.99 6.43
N SER A 42 -10.97 8.01 6.64
CA SER A 42 -10.98 7.19 7.84
C SER A 42 -9.69 6.37 7.98
N PHE A 43 -9.11 5.87 6.87
CA PHE A 43 -7.79 5.21 6.92
C PHE A 43 -6.67 6.15 7.36
N LEU A 44 -6.67 7.40 6.89
CA LEU A 44 -5.70 8.41 7.35
C LEU A 44 -5.89 8.72 8.84
N ARG A 45 -7.15 8.80 9.29
CA ARG A 45 -7.49 9.03 10.69
C ARG A 45 -7.03 7.88 11.58
N ILE A 46 -7.13 6.62 11.13
CA ILE A 46 -6.57 5.47 11.85
C ILE A 46 -5.07 5.66 12.07
N GLY A 47 -4.31 6.01 11.03
CA GLY A 47 -2.88 6.27 11.15
C GLY A 47 -2.55 7.41 12.13
N GLN A 48 -3.34 8.48 12.11
CA GLN A 48 -3.22 9.58 13.07
C GLN A 48 -3.45 9.10 14.52
N LEU A 49 -4.54 8.39 14.77
CA LEU A 49 -4.86 7.89 16.12
C LEU A 49 -3.79 6.91 16.62
N LEU A 50 -3.27 6.06 15.75
CA LEU A 50 -2.15 5.16 16.07
C LEU A 50 -0.88 5.94 16.45
N ALA A 51 -0.60 7.04 15.74
CA ALA A 51 0.51 7.94 16.10
C ALA A 51 0.28 8.62 17.46
N GLU A 52 -0.94 9.09 17.73
CA GLU A 52 -1.30 9.68 19.04
C GLU A 52 -1.14 8.65 20.18
N VAL A 53 -1.62 7.41 20.00
CA VAL A 53 -1.43 6.32 20.96
C VAL A 53 0.04 6.02 21.21
N ARG A 54 0.87 6.03 20.15
CA ARG A 54 2.32 5.84 20.26
C ARG A 54 2.97 6.96 21.06
N ASP A 55 2.70 8.21 20.67
CA ASP A 55 3.41 9.39 21.17
C ASP A 55 3.03 9.68 22.63
N GLN A 56 1.76 9.45 22.99
CA GLN A 56 1.27 9.58 24.37
C GLN A 56 1.48 8.31 25.20
N LYS A 57 2.06 7.26 24.60
CA LYS A 57 2.26 5.93 25.22
C LYS A 57 0.98 5.36 25.85
N HIS A 58 -0.19 5.62 25.27
CA HIS A 58 -1.47 5.14 25.78
C HIS A 58 -1.57 3.62 25.84
N TYR A 59 -0.83 2.91 24.99
CA TYR A 59 -0.70 1.45 25.08
C TYR A 59 -0.23 1.00 26.48
N ALA A 60 0.68 1.74 27.11
CA ALA A 60 1.18 1.42 28.44
C ALA A 60 0.12 1.65 29.52
N THR A 61 -0.67 2.73 29.42
CA THR A 61 -1.81 3.00 30.31
C THR A 61 -2.87 1.92 30.23
N LEU A 62 -2.99 1.27 29.07
CA LEU A 62 -3.90 0.16 28.82
C LEU A 62 -3.26 -1.22 29.07
N HIS A 63 -2.11 -1.26 29.75
CA HIS A 63 -1.39 -2.48 30.14
C HIS A 63 -0.89 -3.34 28.97
N HIS A 64 -0.57 -2.71 27.84
CA HIS A 64 0.15 -3.34 26.74
C HIS A 64 1.65 -2.99 26.80
N PRO A 65 2.57 -3.96 26.57
CA PRO A 65 4.02 -3.73 26.62
C PRO A 65 4.51 -2.77 25.54
N ASP A 66 3.89 -2.80 24.35
CA ASP A 66 4.23 -1.93 23.24
C ASP A 66 3.02 -1.68 22.32
N LEU A 67 3.25 -0.89 21.27
CA LEU A 67 2.22 -0.55 20.28
C LEU A 67 1.82 -1.74 19.40
N GLU A 68 2.71 -2.70 19.14
CA GLU A 68 2.38 -3.88 18.34
C GLU A 68 1.39 -4.78 19.09
N ASP A 69 1.63 -5.02 20.38
CA ASP A 69 0.74 -5.79 21.26
C ASP A 69 -0.63 -5.12 21.42
N TYR A 70 -0.65 -3.80 21.60
CA TYR A 70 -1.90 -3.03 21.63
C TYR A 70 -2.68 -3.15 20.32
N ALA A 71 -2.01 -2.98 19.18
CA ALA A 71 -2.66 -3.04 17.87
C ALA A 71 -3.23 -4.44 17.59
N ASP A 72 -2.48 -5.50 17.92
CA ASP A 72 -2.94 -6.88 17.73
C ASP A 72 -4.10 -7.24 18.66
N LYS A 73 -3.94 -7.05 19.97
CA LYS A 73 -4.92 -7.53 20.95
C LYS A 73 -6.16 -6.64 21.05
N ARG A 74 -6.03 -5.34 20.86
CA ARG A 74 -7.14 -4.40 21.04
C ARG A 74 -7.81 -3.99 19.74
N LEU A 75 -7.01 -3.79 18.70
CA LEU A 75 -7.51 -3.32 17.39
C LEU A 75 -7.63 -4.44 16.36
N GLN A 76 -7.16 -5.67 16.68
CA GLN A 76 -7.11 -6.80 15.75
C GLN A 76 -6.34 -6.44 14.45
N LEU A 77 -5.37 -5.54 14.57
CA LEU A 77 -4.52 -5.11 13.49
C LEU A 77 -3.25 -5.94 13.50
N CYS A 78 -3.07 -6.74 12.44
CA CYS A 78 -1.80 -7.42 12.24
C CYS A 78 -0.66 -6.41 12.04
N ARG A 79 0.56 -6.83 12.39
CA ARG A 79 1.78 -6.01 12.34
C ARG A 79 1.95 -5.26 11.01
N SER A 80 1.72 -5.93 9.88
CA SER A 80 1.86 -5.30 8.56
C SER A 80 0.86 -4.17 8.32
N SER A 81 -0.37 -4.30 8.82
CA SER A 81 -1.39 -3.26 8.73
C SER A 81 -1.06 -2.06 9.62
N LEU A 82 -0.61 -2.31 10.85
CA LEU A 82 -0.13 -1.26 11.77
C LEU A 82 0.94 -0.39 11.09
N TYR A 83 2.02 -1.00 10.61
CA TYR A 83 3.10 -0.27 9.97
C TYR A 83 2.67 0.41 8.67
N ARG A 84 1.76 -0.19 7.91
CA ARG A 84 1.19 0.44 6.72
C ARG A 84 0.48 1.74 7.07
N TYR A 85 -0.45 1.72 8.02
CA TYR A 85 -1.20 2.92 8.40
C TYR A 85 -0.28 4.02 8.95
N MET A 86 0.67 3.65 9.80
CA MET A 86 1.62 4.61 10.37
C MET A 86 2.52 5.24 9.31
N LYS A 87 3.06 4.42 8.39
CA LYS A 87 3.90 4.91 7.28
C LYS A 87 3.14 5.87 6.38
N VAL A 88 1.91 5.50 6.00
CA VAL A 88 1.05 6.34 5.16
C VAL A 88 0.74 7.66 5.86
N TYR A 89 0.35 7.62 7.13
CA TYR A 89 0.06 8.84 7.89
C TYR A 89 1.29 9.75 7.99
N ALA A 90 2.46 9.21 8.32
CA ALA A 90 3.69 10.01 8.43
C ALA A 90 4.02 10.72 7.11
N TRP A 91 3.92 10.02 5.97
CA TRP A 91 4.16 10.61 4.67
C TRP A 91 3.11 11.67 4.29
N VAL A 92 1.83 11.42 4.56
CA VAL A 92 0.75 12.40 4.32
C VAL A 92 0.96 13.63 5.19
N LEU A 93 1.33 13.46 6.47
CA LEU A 93 1.61 14.57 7.37
C LEU A 93 2.79 15.43 6.88
N GLU A 94 3.76 14.85 6.20
CA GLU A 94 4.90 15.57 5.65
C GLU A 94 4.57 16.28 4.33
N ARG A 95 3.87 15.60 3.41
CA ARG A 95 3.74 16.02 2.00
C ARG A 95 2.34 16.48 1.58
N HIS A 96 1.29 16.04 2.27
CA HIS A 96 -0.12 16.24 1.90
C HIS A 96 -1.01 16.57 3.10
N LYS A 97 -0.58 17.54 3.92
CA LYS A 97 -1.31 17.95 5.14
C LYS A 97 -2.75 18.35 4.84
N GLU A 98 -3.01 18.90 3.65
CA GLU A 98 -4.33 19.28 3.18
C GLU A 98 -5.33 18.11 3.11
N TRP A 99 -4.86 16.85 3.05
CA TRP A 99 -5.72 15.66 3.10
C TRP A 99 -6.26 15.35 4.49
N LEU A 100 -5.66 15.94 5.53
CA LEU A 100 -6.07 15.77 6.93
C LEU A 100 -7.08 16.85 7.38
N GLU A 101 -7.24 17.93 6.61
CA GLU A 101 -8.10 19.06 6.97
C GLU A 101 -9.59 18.74 6.93
N VAL A 102 -10.37 19.49 7.72
CA VAL A 102 -11.85 19.50 7.70
C VAL A 102 -12.31 20.91 7.34
N PRO A 103 -13.20 21.10 6.34
CA PRO A 103 -13.76 20.10 5.43
C PRO A 103 -12.73 19.58 4.41
N LEU A 104 -12.97 18.39 3.86
CA LEU A 104 -12.12 17.83 2.82
C LEU A 104 -12.30 18.62 1.51
N LYS A 105 -11.26 19.35 1.10
CA LYS A 105 -11.30 20.18 -0.13
C LYS A 105 -10.80 19.45 -1.37
N VAL A 106 -10.13 18.32 -1.20
CA VAL A 106 -9.42 17.61 -2.26
C VAL A 106 -9.73 16.11 -2.24
N ARG A 107 -9.62 15.48 -3.40
CA ARG A 107 -9.81 14.03 -3.52
C ARG A 107 -8.61 13.31 -2.92
N ILE A 108 -8.86 12.40 -1.98
CA ILE A 108 -7.85 11.52 -1.39
C ILE A 108 -7.82 10.23 -2.20
N PRO A 109 -6.64 9.82 -2.72
CA PRO A 109 -6.44 8.49 -3.28
C PRO A 109 -6.75 7.39 -2.25
N ASP A 110 -7.09 6.19 -2.70
CA ASP A 110 -7.21 5.06 -1.78
C ASP A 110 -5.85 4.69 -1.16
N LEU A 111 -5.88 3.90 -0.09
CA LEU A 111 -4.68 3.49 0.64
C LEU A 111 -3.62 2.83 -0.25
N TYR A 112 -4.05 2.04 -1.24
CA TYR A 112 -3.16 1.34 -2.15
C TYR A 112 -2.47 2.33 -3.11
N ALA A 113 -3.21 3.30 -3.63
CA ALA A 113 -2.68 4.37 -4.46
C ALA A 113 -1.67 5.23 -3.67
N ILE A 114 -1.92 5.50 -2.38
CA ILE A 114 -0.96 6.20 -1.52
C ILE A 114 0.30 5.38 -1.31
N GLU A 115 0.21 4.07 -1.04
CA GLU A 115 1.40 3.20 -0.98
C GLU A 115 2.18 3.19 -2.30
N GLY A 116 1.46 3.28 -3.44
CA GLY A 116 2.04 3.46 -4.76
C GLY A 116 2.80 4.78 -4.91
N LEU A 117 2.23 5.88 -4.42
CA LEU A 117 2.87 7.20 -4.40
C LEU A 117 4.15 7.20 -3.59
N ILE A 118 4.09 6.73 -2.35
CA ILE A 118 5.24 6.67 -1.45
C ILE A 118 6.39 5.90 -2.12
N TRP A 119 6.07 4.76 -2.73
CA TRP A 119 7.06 3.97 -3.46
C TRP A 119 7.62 4.72 -4.67
N ALA A 120 6.75 5.27 -5.53
CA ALA A 120 7.19 5.95 -6.75
C ALA A 120 8.07 7.17 -6.44
N GLU A 121 7.75 7.94 -5.41
CA GLU A 121 8.56 9.06 -4.95
C GLU A 121 9.91 8.62 -4.39
N SER A 122 9.92 7.58 -3.54
CA SER A 122 11.19 7.03 -3.02
C SER A 122 12.10 6.48 -4.13
N GLU A 123 11.51 5.99 -5.22
CA GLU A 123 12.27 5.57 -6.40
C GLU A 123 12.78 6.77 -7.20
N LEU A 124 11.99 7.83 -7.34
CA LEU A 124 12.38 9.07 -8.03
C LEU A 124 13.51 9.84 -7.34
N GLU A 125 13.66 9.66 -6.02
CA GLU A 125 14.75 10.25 -5.23
C GLU A 125 16.13 9.59 -5.49
N LYS A 126 16.16 8.45 -6.19
CA LYS A 126 17.41 7.77 -6.55
C LYS A 126 18.17 8.54 -7.65
N LYS A 127 19.48 8.70 -7.48
CA LYS A 127 20.31 9.53 -8.37
C LYS A 127 20.51 8.92 -9.77
N ASP A 128 20.44 7.60 -9.89
CA ASP A 128 20.80 6.86 -11.12
C ASP A 128 19.59 6.29 -11.86
N LEU A 129 18.61 7.14 -12.18
CA LEU A 129 17.43 6.74 -12.95
C LEU A 129 17.61 7.02 -14.44
N SER A 130 17.34 6.02 -15.27
CA SER A 130 17.22 6.25 -16.71
C SER A 130 16.03 7.16 -17.01
N ALA A 131 16.11 7.95 -18.10
CA ALA A 131 15.05 8.89 -18.48
C ALA A 131 13.69 8.20 -18.68
N GLY A 132 13.69 7.00 -19.31
CA GLY A 132 12.47 6.20 -19.50
C GLY A 132 11.87 5.73 -18.17
N ARG A 133 12.72 5.37 -17.20
CA ARG A 133 12.27 4.96 -15.87
C ARG A 133 11.70 6.14 -15.08
N LYS A 134 12.37 7.29 -15.11
CA LYS A 134 11.89 8.52 -14.49
C LYS A 134 10.50 8.88 -15.00
N LYS A 135 10.30 8.88 -16.33
CA LYS A 135 8.99 9.13 -16.95
C LYS A 135 7.92 8.14 -16.46
N THR A 136 8.25 6.85 -16.41
CA THR A 136 7.31 5.82 -15.93
C THR A 136 6.89 6.06 -14.47
N LEU A 137 7.83 6.45 -13.61
CA LEU A 137 7.55 6.73 -12.20
C LEU A 137 6.70 8.00 -12.02
N GLU A 138 6.97 9.06 -12.79
CA GLU A 138 6.16 10.28 -12.81
C GLU A 138 4.72 9.99 -13.30
N ASP A 139 4.57 9.16 -14.35
CA ASP A 139 3.26 8.74 -14.85
C ASP A 139 2.47 7.95 -13.78
N LEU A 140 3.16 7.10 -13.01
CA LEU A 140 2.53 6.37 -11.89
C LEU A 140 2.14 7.30 -10.75
N LYS A 141 3.00 8.28 -10.43
CA LYS A 141 2.71 9.32 -9.44
C LYS A 141 1.44 10.08 -9.83
N GLN A 142 1.35 10.57 -11.06
CA GLN A 142 0.16 11.29 -11.51
C GLN A 142 -1.10 10.41 -11.51
N LYS A 143 -1.00 9.17 -11.99
CA LYS A 143 -2.13 8.22 -11.95
C LYS A 143 -2.63 7.97 -10.53
N ALA A 144 -1.74 7.92 -9.56
CA ALA A 144 -2.11 7.68 -8.17
C ALA A 144 -2.78 8.91 -7.54
N LEU A 145 -2.27 10.13 -7.77
CA LEU A 145 -2.93 11.37 -7.35
C LEU A 145 -4.33 11.51 -7.98
N ASP A 146 -4.49 11.11 -9.23
CA ASP A 146 -5.78 11.10 -9.93
C ASP A 146 -6.77 10.02 -9.43
N GLY A 147 -6.32 9.09 -8.57
CA GLY A 147 -7.10 7.91 -8.17
C GLY A 147 -7.38 6.94 -9.32
N LYS A 148 -6.48 6.90 -10.32
CA LYS A 148 -6.55 6.04 -11.52
C LYS A 148 -5.50 4.94 -11.52
N LEU A 149 -4.65 4.86 -10.48
CA LEU A 149 -3.60 3.86 -10.39
C LEU A 149 -4.21 2.46 -10.25
N ARG A 150 -3.89 1.57 -11.20
CA ARG A 150 -4.31 0.17 -11.13
C ARG A 150 -3.25 -0.67 -10.43
N LYS A 151 -3.70 -1.70 -9.71
CA LYS A 151 -2.80 -2.67 -9.04
C LYS A 151 -1.76 -3.28 -9.99
N LYS A 152 -2.20 -3.65 -11.19
CA LYS A 152 -1.34 -4.23 -12.23
C LYS A 152 -0.22 -3.29 -12.69
N ASP A 153 -0.49 -1.99 -12.78
CA ASP A 153 0.48 -1.02 -13.29
C ASP A 153 1.62 -0.84 -12.29
N LEU A 154 1.28 -0.72 -10.99
CA LEU A 154 2.27 -0.66 -9.91
C LEU A 154 3.06 -1.97 -9.80
N LYS A 155 2.40 -3.14 -9.93
CA LYS A 155 3.08 -4.44 -9.90
C LYS A 155 4.08 -4.56 -11.04
N ALA A 156 3.68 -4.22 -12.27
CA ALA A 156 4.56 -4.26 -13.44
C ALA A 156 5.78 -3.35 -13.25
N ALA A 157 5.57 -2.13 -12.74
CA ALA A 157 6.66 -1.20 -12.48
C ALA A 157 7.63 -1.68 -11.39
N ARG A 158 7.12 -2.33 -10.33
CA ARG A 158 7.94 -2.94 -9.27
C ARG A 158 8.74 -4.13 -9.78
N VAL A 159 8.14 -5.02 -10.57
CA VAL A 159 8.85 -6.15 -11.18
C VAL A 159 10.00 -5.67 -12.05
N ALA A 160 9.77 -4.66 -12.90
CA ALA A 160 10.82 -4.04 -13.72
C ALA A 160 11.93 -3.35 -12.91
N THR A 161 11.73 -3.09 -11.62
CA THR A 161 12.75 -2.52 -10.72
C THR A 161 13.63 -3.63 -10.15
N ASN A 162 13.00 -4.74 -9.77
CA ASN A 162 13.65 -5.89 -9.17
C ASN A 162 14.36 -6.78 -10.20
N SER A 163 14.01 -6.67 -11.49
CA SER A 163 14.69 -7.34 -12.60
C SER A 163 16.01 -6.69 -13.01
N THR A 164 16.64 -5.92 -12.12
CA THR A 164 17.98 -5.37 -12.32
C THR A 164 18.99 -6.24 -11.59
N GLU A 165 20.23 -6.30 -12.08
CA GLU A 165 21.36 -7.03 -11.47
C GLU A 165 21.50 -6.75 -9.96
N GLU A 166 21.15 -5.53 -9.53
CA GLU A 166 21.14 -5.11 -8.13
C GLU A 166 20.01 -5.75 -7.30
N GLY A 167 18.85 -6.01 -7.91
CA GLY A 167 17.74 -6.75 -7.32
C GLY A 167 18.10 -8.23 -7.10
N ALA A 168 18.77 -8.85 -8.08
CA ALA A 168 19.30 -10.20 -7.96
C ALA A 168 20.37 -10.28 -6.84
N ARG A 169 21.31 -9.32 -6.80
CA ARG A 169 22.32 -9.23 -5.72
C ARG A 169 21.69 -9.10 -4.33
N ARG A 170 20.66 -8.27 -4.16
CA ARG A 170 19.94 -8.14 -2.88
C ARG A 170 19.22 -9.42 -2.46
N LEU A 171 18.67 -10.16 -3.43
CA LEU A 171 18.03 -11.45 -3.21
C LEU A 171 19.05 -12.51 -2.76
N VAL A 172 20.22 -12.56 -3.39
CA VAL A 172 21.34 -13.42 -2.97
C VAL A 172 21.77 -13.08 -1.54
N ILE A 173 21.97 -11.80 -1.22
CA ILE A 173 22.35 -11.36 0.14
C ILE A 173 21.30 -11.77 1.17
N SER A 174 20.02 -11.53 0.88
CA SER A 174 18.92 -11.87 1.79
C SER A 174 18.79 -13.37 2.01
N THR A 175 18.94 -14.16 0.94
CA THR A 175 18.92 -15.63 1.00
C THR A 175 20.10 -16.18 1.80
N ARG A 176 21.31 -15.63 1.64
CA ARG A 176 22.48 -15.98 2.47
C ARG A 176 22.26 -15.65 3.94
N ALA A 177 21.66 -14.51 4.25
CA ALA A 177 21.34 -14.12 5.62
C ALA A 177 20.32 -15.07 6.26
N LEU A 178 19.30 -15.50 5.51
CA LEU A 178 18.33 -16.49 5.96
C LEU A 178 18.99 -17.85 6.18
N ARG A 179 19.78 -18.35 5.22
CA ARG A 179 20.55 -19.59 5.36
C ARG A 179 21.39 -19.58 6.64
N LYS A 180 22.15 -18.51 6.88
CA LYS A 180 22.99 -18.36 8.07
C LYS A 180 22.17 -18.48 9.37
N ARG A 181 21.05 -17.75 9.46
CA ARG A 181 20.16 -17.80 10.63
C ARG A 181 19.56 -19.19 10.86
N TYR A 182 19.24 -19.90 9.77
CA TYR A 182 18.71 -21.26 9.84
C TYR A 182 19.79 -22.28 10.22
N ALA A 183 21.05 -22.04 9.84
CA ALA A 183 22.19 -22.89 10.21
C ALA A 183 22.56 -22.73 11.69
N GLU A 184 22.39 -21.52 12.22
CA GLU A 184 22.58 -21.20 13.64
C GLU A 184 21.38 -21.64 14.50
N SER A 185 20.29 -22.11 13.89
CA SER A 185 19.10 -22.58 14.61
C SER A 185 19.28 -24.02 15.10
N ALA A 186 18.95 -24.25 16.37
CA ALA A 186 18.82 -25.61 16.94
C ALA A 186 17.56 -26.34 16.46
N ASN A 187 16.70 -25.70 15.65
CA ASN A 187 15.44 -26.28 15.20
C ASN A 187 15.68 -27.26 14.03
N LEU A 188 15.35 -28.54 14.24
CA LEU A 188 15.53 -29.61 13.26
C LEU A 188 14.77 -29.34 11.93
N LYS A 189 13.63 -28.62 11.97
CA LYS A 189 12.90 -28.22 10.76
C LYS A 189 13.64 -27.11 10.00
N ALA A 190 14.28 -26.18 10.71
CA ALA A 190 15.11 -25.14 10.10
C ALA A 190 16.35 -25.74 9.43
N GLN A 191 16.97 -26.74 10.06
CA GLN A 191 18.11 -27.44 9.47
C GLN A 191 17.74 -28.23 8.20
N LYS A 192 16.53 -28.80 8.13
CA LYS A 192 16.02 -29.47 6.92
C LYS A 192 15.79 -28.52 5.73
N ALA A 193 15.68 -27.21 5.96
CA ALA A 193 15.54 -26.20 4.91
C ALA A 193 16.90 -25.71 4.35
N LEU A 194 18.03 -26.08 4.96
CA LEU A 194 19.36 -25.61 4.53
C LEU A 194 19.80 -26.05 3.13
N PRO A 195 19.64 -27.33 2.72
CA PRO A 195 20.05 -27.79 1.38
C PRO A 195 19.37 -27.03 0.23
N LEU A 196 18.31 -26.34 0.58
CA LEU A 196 17.32 -25.80 -0.31
C LEU A 196 17.48 -24.29 -0.43
N PHE A 197 17.94 -23.61 0.63
CA PHE A 197 18.63 -22.35 0.46
C PHE A 197 19.89 -22.50 -0.39
N ASP A 198 20.62 -23.62 -0.27
CA ASP A 198 21.82 -23.89 -1.07
C ASP A 198 21.50 -24.11 -2.55
N GLU A 199 20.43 -24.85 -2.86
CA GLU A 199 19.93 -25.01 -4.23
C GLU A 199 19.53 -23.67 -4.85
N ILE A 200 18.78 -22.85 -4.11
CA ILE A 200 18.34 -21.54 -4.59
C ILE A 200 19.54 -20.61 -4.81
N LEU A 201 20.50 -20.56 -3.86
CA LEU A 201 21.71 -19.76 -4.02
C LEU A 201 22.53 -20.21 -5.23
N GLY A 202 22.67 -21.51 -5.46
CA GLY A 202 23.34 -22.05 -6.65
C GLY A 202 22.68 -21.61 -7.96
N ILE A 203 21.34 -21.61 -8.01
CA ILE A 203 20.60 -21.15 -9.19
C ILE A 203 20.72 -19.64 -9.37
N MET A 204 20.60 -18.85 -8.31
CA MET A 204 20.79 -17.40 -8.38
C MET A 204 22.21 -17.01 -8.81
N GLU A 205 23.23 -17.73 -8.31
CA GLU A 205 24.64 -17.47 -8.61
C GLU A 205 25.04 -17.96 -10.02
N SER A 206 24.30 -18.90 -10.61
CA SER A 206 24.50 -19.37 -11.98
C SER A 206 24.01 -18.40 -13.07
N GLY A 207 23.37 -17.29 -12.70
CA GLY A 207 22.90 -16.27 -13.66
C GLY A 207 21.63 -16.65 -14.43
N GLN A 208 20.94 -17.73 -14.06
CA GLN A 208 19.65 -18.11 -14.64
C GLN A 208 18.48 -17.37 -13.98
N GLU A 209 18.43 -16.05 -14.17
CA GLU A 209 17.46 -15.14 -13.51
C GLU A 209 15.99 -15.49 -13.77
N THR A 210 15.66 -16.07 -14.93
CA THR A 210 14.29 -16.47 -15.29
C THR A 210 13.82 -17.75 -14.59
N ALA A 211 14.74 -18.57 -14.07
CA ALA A 211 14.40 -19.77 -13.32
C ALA A 211 13.96 -19.47 -11.87
N CYS A 212 14.42 -18.36 -11.29
CA CYS A 212 14.15 -18.04 -9.88
C CYS A 212 12.66 -17.74 -9.60
N LEU A 213 11.94 -17.15 -10.56
CA LEU A 213 10.51 -16.84 -10.39
C LEU A 213 9.62 -18.08 -10.53
N SER A 214 9.93 -18.99 -11.45
CA SER A 214 9.20 -20.25 -11.60
C SER A 214 9.46 -21.20 -10.43
N ILE A 215 10.66 -21.15 -9.85
CA ILE A 215 11.00 -21.88 -8.62
C ILE A 215 10.21 -21.31 -7.45
N LEU A 216 10.17 -19.97 -7.25
CA LEU A 216 9.37 -19.34 -6.19
C LEU A 216 7.87 -19.70 -6.28
N ASP A 217 7.29 -19.74 -7.48
CA ASP A 217 5.89 -20.14 -7.68
C ASP A 217 5.66 -21.65 -7.41
N ALA A 218 6.63 -22.52 -7.70
CA ALA A 218 6.59 -23.95 -7.34
C ALA A 218 6.84 -24.22 -5.85
N TRP A 219 7.28 -23.20 -5.12
CA TRP A 219 7.82 -23.27 -3.77
C TRP A 219 6.85 -22.83 -2.67
N VAL A 220 6.01 -21.83 -2.95
CA VAL A 220 4.99 -21.34 -2.02
C VAL A 220 4.17 -22.48 -1.40
N PRO A 221 3.74 -23.53 -2.13
CA PRO A 221 3.04 -24.67 -1.55
C PRO A 221 3.93 -25.52 -0.62
N LYS A 222 5.19 -25.77 -0.98
CA LYS A 222 6.12 -26.62 -0.20
C LYS A 222 6.60 -25.96 1.09
N LEU A 223 6.69 -24.63 1.09
CA LEU A 223 6.90 -23.84 2.29
C LEU A 223 5.65 -23.92 3.18
N HIS A 224 4.44 -23.82 2.63
CA HIS A 224 3.20 -23.86 3.41
C HIS A 224 2.97 -25.18 4.18
N ASP A 225 3.48 -26.30 3.68
CA ASP A 225 3.44 -27.61 4.34
C ASP A 225 4.49 -27.78 5.45
N ALA A 226 5.55 -26.97 5.43
CA ALA A 226 6.50 -26.87 6.53
C ALA A 226 5.89 -25.89 7.54
N GLU A 227 5.06 -26.37 8.48
CA GLU A 227 4.52 -25.54 9.58
C GLU A 227 5.64 -24.67 10.18
N PHE A 228 5.65 -23.40 9.79
CA PHE A 228 6.62 -22.45 10.27
C PHE A 228 6.16 -21.95 11.62
N PRO A 229 7.05 -21.92 12.62
CA PRO A 229 6.80 -21.09 13.78
C PRO A 229 6.54 -19.67 13.28
N SER A 230 5.40 -19.11 13.66
CA SER A 230 5.13 -17.70 13.43
C SER A 230 6.27 -16.88 14.04
N HIS A 231 6.55 -15.73 13.46
CA HIS A 231 7.68 -14.88 13.84
C HIS A 231 7.75 -14.54 15.36
N ASN A 232 6.65 -14.78 16.09
CA ASN A 232 6.49 -14.56 17.52
C ASN A 232 6.87 -15.77 18.42
N SER A 233 7.11 -16.97 17.90
CA SER A 233 7.47 -18.13 18.75
C SER A 233 8.98 -18.40 18.84
N MET A 234 9.82 -17.50 18.36
CA MET A 234 11.29 -17.66 18.28
C MET A 234 12.08 -16.59 19.05
N LEU A 235 11.41 -15.81 19.89
CA LEU A 235 12.04 -14.85 20.83
C LEU A 235 11.78 -15.21 22.31
N ALA A 236 11.55 -16.49 22.61
CA ALA A 236 11.57 -17.04 23.96
C ALA A 236 12.84 -17.87 24.17
#